data_AF-A0A248LKA0-F1
#
_entry.id   AF-A0A248LKA0-F1
#
_cell.length_a   1.000
_cell.length_b   1.000
_cell.length_c   1.000
_cell.angle_alpha   90.00
_cell.angle_beta   90.00
_cell.angle_gamma   90.00
#
_symmetry.space_group_name_H-M   'P 1'
#
loop_
_entity.id
_entity.type
_entity.pdbx_description
1 polymer ?
#
loop_
_entity_poly.entity_id
_entity_poly.type
_entity_poly.pdbx_seq_one_letter_code
_entity_poly.pdbx_strand_id
1 'polypeptide(L)'
;MSGAVLLALLPIAAVNLYLLWWLIVRQDAQITASVLAGWLILALASKAMRPEQALVPVWLPFLYPYVWLGLAAVLWMLMAGRQSGGRVAARFAPAAHDGLQAVMVAALLLHASLAMALLVASPLARLYVFSPSLLCLLLLACTFLVRLYQLRRGPRPLGGLFVLVVCAGLPALVVGAARWLQAAG
;
A
#
# COMPACT_ATOMS: atom_id res chain seq x y z
N MET A 1 10.19 26.86 -3.97
CA MET A 1 9.27 25.69 -3.97
C MET A 1 8.04 26.07 -3.15
N SER A 2 6.84 25.99 -3.73
CA SER A 2 5.60 26.39 -3.06
C SER A 2 5.25 25.41 -1.92
N GLY A 3 4.69 25.90 -0.82
CA GLY A 3 4.31 25.07 0.34
C GLY A 3 3.40 23.88 -0.02
N ALA A 4 2.61 23.99 -1.10
CA ALA A 4 1.79 22.91 -1.63
C ALA A 4 2.59 21.69 -2.10
N VAL A 5 3.78 21.89 -2.70
CA VAL A 5 4.64 20.78 -3.13
C VAL A 5 5.21 20.03 -1.92
N LEU A 6 5.62 20.76 -0.88
CA LEU A 6 6.07 20.18 0.38
C LEU A 6 4.97 19.34 1.05
N LEU A 7 3.73 19.87 1.10
CA LEU A 7 2.57 19.14 1.64
C LEU A 7 2.26 17.88 0.83
N ALA A 8 2.40 17.92 -0.50
CA ALA A 8 2.19 16.75 -1.34
C ALA A 8 3.28 15.68 -1.17
N LEU A 9 4.53 16.07 -0.92
CA LEU A 9 5.63 15.11 -0.73
C LEU A 9 5.62 14.46 0.66
N LEU A 10 5.03 15.11 1.66
CA LEU A 10 5.07 14.66 3.05
C LEU A 10 4.49 13.24 3.26
N PRO A 11 3.31 12.86 2.71
CA PRO A 11 2.81 11.49 2.83
C PRO A 11 3.70 10.46 2.15
N ILE A 12 4.31 10.82 1.02
CA ILE A 12 5.20 9.94 0.26
C ILE A 12 6.46 9.68 1.07
N ALA A 13 7.08 10.73 1.62
CA ALA A 13 8.23 10.63 2.50
C ALA A 13 7.91 9.81 3.75
N ALA A 14 6.74 10.04 4.36
CA ALA A 14 6.31 9.31 5.56
C ALA A 14 6.19 7.80 5.30
N VAL A 15 5.61 7.36 4.17
CA VAL A 15 5.53 5.94 3.82
C VAL A 15 6.92 5.32 3.68
N ASN A 16 7.81 5.97 2.91
CA ASN A 16 9.17 5.46 2.68
C ASN A 16 9.96 5.37 3.99
N LEU A 17 9.93 6.42 4.82
CA LEU A 17 10.63 6.44 6.13
C LEU A 17 10.04 5.42 7.10
N TYR A 18 8.71 5.30 7.16
CA TYR A 18 8.04 4.32 8.03
C TYR A 18 8.42 2.89 7.65
N LEU A 19 8.43 2.57 6.35
CA LEU A 19 8.86 1.26 5.89
C LEU A 19 10.34 1.01 6.19
N LEU A 20 11.22 1.97 5.88
CA LEU A 20 12.65 1.85 6.12
C LEU A 20 12.96 1.61 7.60
N TRP A 21 12.30 2.35 8.49
CA TRP A 21 12.39 2.15 9.93
C TRP A 21 12.08 0.70 10.32
N TRP A 22 10.96 0.15 9.84
CA TRP A 22 10.57 -1.23 10.17
C TRP A 22 11.47 -2.29 9.54
N LEU A 23 11.98 -2.07 8.32
CA LEU A 23 12.95 -2.97 7.69
C LEU A 23 14.23 -3.08 8.50
N ILE A 24 14.71 -1.95 9.04
CA ILE A 24 15.90 -1.91 9.91
C ILE A 24 15.64 -2.63 11.24
N VAL A 25 14.47 -2.39 11.86
CA VAL A 25 14.18 -2.89 13.22
C VAL A 25 13.80 -4.37 13.27
N ARG A 26 13.03 -4.89 12.29
CA ARG A 26 12.47 -6.26 12.35
C ARG A 26 13.28 -7.32 11.60
N GLN A 27 14.14 -6.92 10.65
CA GLN A 27 14.99 -7.81 9.84
C GLN A 27 14.30 -9.09 9.32
N ASP A 28 13.03 -9.00 8.92
CA ASP A 28 12.34 -10.13 8.29
C ASP A 28 12.86 -10.32 6.86
N ALA A 29 13.62 -11.39 6.64
CA ALA A 29 14.26 -11.67 5.35
C ALA A 29 13.24 -11.86 4.22
N GLN A 30 12.09 -12.47 4.51
CA GLN A 30 11.06 -12.73 3.49
C GLN A 30 10.40 -11.42 3.06
N ILE A 31 10.00 -10.59 4.00
CA ILE A 31 9.37 -9.30 3.67
C ILE A 31 10.40 -8.36 3.03
N THR A 32 11.65 -8.37 3.49
CA THR A 32 12.74 -7.59 2.88
C THR A 32 12.96 -8.00 1.43
N ALA A 33 13.06 -9.30 1.15
CA ALA A 33 13.19 -9.80 -0.23
C ALA A 33 11.99 -9.41 -1.10
N SER A 34 10.78 -9.48 -0.54
CA SER A 34 9.55 -9.08 -1.24
C SER A 34 9.55 -7.59 -1.60
N VAL A 35 9.96 -6.74 -0.66
CA VAL A 35 10.08 -5.29 -0.84
C VAL A 35 11.11 -4.96 -1.93
N LEU A 36 12.30 -5.56 -1.86
CA LEU A 36 13.34 -5.35 -2.86
C LEU A 36 12.90 -5.82 -4.25
N ALA A 37 12.26 -6.99 -4.33
CA ALA A 37 11.72 -7.50 -5.59
C ALA A 37 10.63 -6.60 -6.17
N GLY A 38 9.68 -6.15 -5.34
CA GLY A 38 8.63 -5.22 -5.76
C GLY A 38 9.21 -3.91 -6.30
N TRP A 39 10.19 -3.33 -5.57
CA TRP A 39 10.88 -2.11 -6.00
C TRP A 39 11.61 -2.32 -7.33
N LEU A 40 12.35 -3.42 -7.47
CA LEU A 40 13.11 -3.74 -8.68
C LEU A 40 12.20 -3.93 -9.90
N ILE A 41 11.08 -4.63 -9.74
CA ILE A 41 10.09 -4.81 -10.82
C ILE A 41 9.61 -3.45 -11.32
N LEU A 42 9.24 -2.54 -10.41
CA LEU A 42 8.78 -1.21 -10.80
C LEU A 42 9.91 -0.38 -11.42
N ALA A 43 11.13 -0.45 -10.87
CA ALA A 43 12.29 0.25 -11.43
C ALA A 43 12.57 -0.18 -12.88
N LEU A 44 12.58 -1.49 -13.14
CA LEU A 44 12.78 -2.06 -14.47
C LEU A 44 11.64 -1.68 -15.42
N ALA A 45 10.39 -1.80 -14.99
CA ALA A 45 9.23 -1.38 -15.79
C ALA A 45 9.31 0.11 -16.15
N SER A 46 9.69 0.95 -15.18
CA SER A 46 9.83 2.40 -15.37
C SER A 46 10.93 2.73 -16.38
N LYS A 47 12.08 2.04 -16.29
CA LYS A 47 13.19 2.20 -17.25
C LYS A 47 12.80 1.73 -18.65
N ALA A 48 12.07 0.62 -18.76
CA ALA A 48 11.59 0.10 -20.04
C ALA A 48 10.61 1.07 -20.72
N MET A 49 9.75 1.74 -19.94
CA MET A 49 8.79 2.73 -20.46
C MET A 49 9.44 4.09 -20.80
N ARG A 50 10.57 4.44 -20.15
CA ARG A 50 11.29 5.70 -20.38
C ARG A 50 12.80 5.45 -20.52
N PRO A 51 13.24 4.84 -21.64
CA PRO A 51 14.64 4.44 -21.82
C PRO A 51 15.59 5.64 -21.82
N GLU A 52 15.17 6.79 -22.32
CA GLU A 52 15.99 8.00 -22.44
C GLU A 52 16.36 8.64 -21.08
N GLN A 53 15.60 8.36 -20.02
CA GLN A 53 15.82 8.99 -18.72
C GLN A 53 16.61 8.05 -17.80
N ALA A 54 17.84 8.44 -17.46
CA ALA A 54 18.74 7.62 -16.65
C ALA A 54 18.22 7.38 -15.21
N LEU A 55 17.62 8.40 -14.58
CA LEU A 55 17.23 8.36 -13.17
C LEU A 55 15.78 7.90 -12.92
N VAL A 56 14.96 7.70 -13.96
CA VAL A 56 13.58 7.17 -13.84
C VAL A 56 13.45 5.92 -12.95
N PRO A 57 14.30 4.88 -13.08
CA PRO A 57 14.21 3.70 -12.22
C PRO A 57 14.42 4.00 -10.73
N VAL A 58 14.97 5.17 -10.38
CA VAL A 58 15.19 5.57 -8.99
C VAL A 58 14.03 6.43 -8.50
N TRP A 59 13.77 7.58 -9.12
CA TRP A 59 12.80 8.53 -8.57
C TRP A 59 11.34 8.10 -8.73
N LEU A 60 10.99 7.34 -9.78
CA LEU A 60 9.60 6.93 -9.99
C LEU A 60 9.13 5.95 -8.90
N PRO A 61 9.87 4.88 -8.53
CA PRO A 61 9.53 4.07 -7.38
C PRO A 61 9.43 4.84 -6.05
N PHE A 62 10.26 5.87 -5.86
CA PHE A 62 10.17 6.72 -4.65
C PHE A 62 8.89 7.55 -4.58
N LEU A 63 8.41 8.07 -5.73
CA LEU A 63 7.16 8.83 -5.81
C LEU A 63 5.91 7.95 -5.72
N TYR A 64 6.03 6.69 -6.12
CA TYR A 64 4.93 5.73 -6.20
C TYR A 64 5.13 4.54 -5.25
N PRO A 65 5.36 4.77 -3.94
CA PRO A 65 5.72 3.71 -3.02
C PRO A 65 4.63 2.67 -2.86
N TYR A 66 3.36 3.09 -2.94
CA TYR A 66 2.22 2.19 -2.86
C TYR A 66 2.21 1.16 -3.98
N VAL A 67 2.67 1.48 -5.20
CA VAL A 67 2.62 0.55 -6.35
C VAL A 67 3.51 -0.65 -6.11
N TRP A 68 4.80 -0.40 -5.83
CA TRP A 68 5.72 -1.49 -5.60
C TRP A 68 5.50 -2.17 -4.24
N LEU A 69 4.92 -1.48 -3.26
CA LEU A 69 4.44 -2.11 -2.03
C LEU A 69 3.28 -3.07 -2.28
N GLY A 70 2.39 -2.76 -3.23
CA GLY A 70 1.36 -3.69 -3.68
C GLY A 70 1.96 -4.97 -4.27
N LEU A 71 2.96 -4.82 -5.16
CA LEU A 71 3.71 -5.95 -5.72
C LEU A 71 4.42 -6.75 -4.63
N ALA A 72 5.14 -6.07 -3.74
CA ALA A 72 5.84 -6.68 -2.62
C ALA A 72 4.88 -7.47 -1.72
N ALA A 73 3.71 -6.92 -1.41
CA ALA A 73 2.74 -7.59 -0.55
C ALA A 73 2.13 -8.83 -1.22
N VAL A 74 1.92 -8.80 -2.54
CA VAL A 74 1.50 -9.99 -3.31
C VAL A 74 2.59 -11.06 -3.28
N LEU A 75 3.85 -10.70 -3.56
CA LEU A 75 4.99 -11.63 -3.51
C LEU A 75 5.15 -12.24 -2.11
N TRP A 76 5.07 -11.41 -1.07
CA TRP A 76 5.09 -11.84 0.32
C TRP A 76 3.98 -12.85 0.61
N MET A 77 2.74 -12.55 0.20
CA MET A 77 1.58 -13.43 0.37
C MET A 77 1.78 -14.78 -0.33
N LEU A 78 2.32 -14.78 -1.55
CA LEU A 78 2.61 -16.00 -2.30
C LEU A 78 3.67 -16.86 -1.61
N MET A 79 4.76 -16.25 -1.12
CA MET A 79 5.82 -16.96 -0.40
C MET A 79 5.34 -17.51 0.94
N ALA A 80 4.59 -16.70 1.72
CA ALA A 80 3.98 -17.13 2.97
C ALA A 80 2.98 -18.28 2.73
N GLY A 81 2.31 -18.27 1.58
CA GLY A 81 1.36 -19.29 1.17
C GLY A 81 1.97 -20.67 0.96
N ARG A 82 3.20 -20.72 0.45
CA ARG A 82 3.97 -21.97 0.25
C ARG A 82 4.41 -22.60 1.57
N GLN A 83 4.80 -21.78 2.55
CA GLN A 83 5.28 -22.28 3.84
C GLN A 83 4.16 -22.82 4.76
N SER A 84 2.93 -22.35 4.58
CA SER A 84 1.80 -22.64 5.48
C SER A 84 0.83 -23.71 4.97
N GLY A 85 1.22 -24.49 3.96
CA GLY A 85 0.46 -25.66 3.49
C GLY A 85 -0.99 -25.37 3.07
N GLY A 86 -1.26 -24.21 2.48
CA GLY A 86 -2.60 -23.86 1.95
C GLY A 86 -3.58 -23.20 2.95
N ARG A 87 -3.28 -23.11 4.25
CA ARG A 87 -4.19 -22.46 5.23
C ARG A 87 -4.12 -20.93 5.16
N VAL A 88 -4.96 -20.33 4.31
CA VAL A 88 -5.07 -18.87 4.09
C VAL A 88 -5.43 -18.09 5.38
N ALA A 89 -6.24 -18.69 6.26
CA ALA A 89 -6.76 -18.03 7.45
C ALA A 89 -5.71 -17.75 8.55
N ALA A 90 -4.53 -18.39 8.54
CA ALA A 90 -3.47 -18.04 9.50
C ALA A 90 -2.64 -16.82 9.04
N ARG A 91 -2.84 -16.34 7.80
CA ARG A 91 -1.91 -15.44 7.08
C ARG A 91 -2.22 -13.95 7.23
N PHE A 92 -3.43 -13.61 7.66
CA PHE A 92 -3.85 -12.25 7.97
C PHE A 92 -3.85 -11.97 9.47
N ALA A 93 -3.02 -12.68 10.22
CA ALA A 93 -2.78 -12.45 11.64
C ALA A 93 -1.40 -11.79 11.84
N PRO A 94 -1.17 -10.54 11.37
CA PRO A 94 0.03 -9.82 11.73
C PRO A 94 0.23 -9.89 13.23
N ALA A 95 1.45 -10.22 13.67
CA ALA A 95 1.77 -10.10 15.08
C ALA A 95 1.46 -8.67 15.51
N ALA A 96 0.79 -8.48 16.66
CA ALA A 96 0.29 -7.16 17.08
C ALA A 96 1.38 -6.06 17.17
N HIS A 97 2.65 -6.46 17.16
CA HIS A 97 3.82 -5.60 17.25
C HIS A 97 4.66 -5.53 15.96
N ASP A 98 4.19 -6.15 14.87
CA ASP A 98 4.89 -6.17 13.59
C ASP A 98 4.29 -5.16 12.62
N GLY A 99 4.87 -3.95 12.61
CA GLY A 99 4.45 -2.90 11.68
C GLY A 99 4.71 -3.25 10.22
N LEU A 100 5.68 -4.11 9.93
CA LEU A 100 6.04 -4.50 8.57
C LEU A 100 4.94 -5.36 7.94
N GLN A 101 4.46 -6.37 8.67
CA GLN A 101 3.33 -7.20 8.25
C GLN A 101 2.04 -6.38 8.13
N ALA A 102 1.81 -5.42 9.03
CA ALA A 102 0.66 -4.53 8.94
C ALA A 102 0.68 -3.67 7.65
N VAL A 103 1.86 -3.17 7.24
CA VAL A 103 2.00 -2.45 5.96
C VAL A 103 1.71 -3.36 4.77
N MET A 104 2.20 -4.60 4.77
CA MET A 104 1.94 -5.55 3.68
C MET A 104 0.44 -5.86 3.55
N VAL A 105 -0.22 -6.14 4.67
CA VAL A 105 -1.68 -6.38 4.69
C VAL A 105 -2.45 -5.12 4.27
N ALA A 106 -2.05 -3.94 4.73
CA ALA A 106 -2.65 -2.67 4.31
C ALA A 106 -2.48 -2.42 2.80
N ALA A 107 -1.31 -2.74 2.23
CA ALA A 107 -1.07 -2.63 0.80
C ALA A 107 -1.99 -3.57 0.02
N LEU A 108 -2.17 -4.82 0.45
CA LEU A 108 -3.13 -5.75 -0.18
C LEU A 108 -4.56 -5.23 -0.11
N LEU A 109 -5.00 -4.75 1.06
CA LEU A 109 -6.35 -4.19 1.25
C LEU A 109 -6.56 -2.95 0.38
N LEU A 110 -5.60 -2.04 0.31
CA LEU A 110 -5.68 -0.84 -0.52
C LEU A 110 -5.81 -1.20 -2.01
N HIS A 111 -4.99 -2.13 -2.51
CA HIS A 111 -5.05 -2.53 -3.92
C HIS A 111 -6.31 -3.34 -4.24
N ALA A 112 -6.78 -4.19 -3.34
CA ALA A 112 -8.06 -4.89 -3.48
C ALA A 112 -9.23 -3.89 -3.51
N SER A 113 -9.21 -2.90 -2.62
CA SER A 113 -10.18 -1.79 -2.61
C SER A 113 -10.20 -1.07 -3.94
N LEU A 114 -9.02 -0.71 -4.46
CA LEU A 114 -8.91 -0.02 -5.74
C LEU A 114 -9.35 -0.89 -6.92
N ALA A 115 -8.99 -2.17 -6.94
CA ALA A 115 -9.43 -3.09 -7.98
C ALA A 115 -10.96 -3.17 -8.01
N MET A 116 -11.61 -3.32 -6.86
CA MET A 116 -13.06 -3.27 -6.73
C MET A 116 -13.64 -1.93 -7.20
N ALA A 117 -12.98 -0.83 -6.86
CA ALA A 117 -13.43 0.49 -7.24
C ALA A 117 -13.32 0.76 -8.75
N LEU A 118 -12.26 0.26 -9.39
CA LEU A 118 -12.04 0.36 -10.83
C LEU A 118 -13.10 -0.41 -11.64
N LEU A 119 -13.61 -1.52 -11.10
CA LEU A 119 -14.73 -2.25 -11.71
C LEU A 119 -16.03 -1.42 -11.73
N VAL A 120 -16.16 -0.45 -10.83
CA VAL A 120 -17.38 0.35 -10.65
C VAL A 120 -17.25 1.74 -11.27
N ALA A 121 -16.06 2.33 -11.30
CA ALA A 121 -15.86 3.71 -11.72
C ALA A 121 -14.50 3.98 -12.41
N SER A 122 -14.56 4.36 -13.70
CA SER A 122 -13.39 4.81 -14.49
C SER A 122 -12.62 6.04 -13.96
N PRO A 123 -13.22 7.06 -13.30
CA PRO A 123 -12.44 8.22 -12.81
C PRO A 123 -11.44 7.87 -11.70
N LEU A 124 -11.59 6.73 -11.03
CA LEU A 124 -10.68 6.30 -9.96
C LEU A 124 -9.31 5.85 -10.48
N ALA A 125 -9.23 5.43 -11.75
CA ALA A 125 -7.96 5.17 -12.42
C ALA A 125 -7.08 6.43 -12.50
N ARG A 126 -7.71 7.62 -12.62
CA ARG A 126 -6.98 8.89 -12.62
C ARG A 126 -6.42 9.21 -11.23
N LEU A 127 -7.16 8.93 -10.16
CA LEU A 127 -6.64 9.11 -8.79
C LEU A 127 -5.46 8.19 -8.50
N TYR A 128 -5.47 6.97 -9.04
CA TYR A 128 -4.32 6.08 -8.96
C TYR A 128 -3.07 6.72 -9.57
N VAL A 129 -3.15 7.14 -10.83
CA VAL A 129 -1.97 7.63 -11.55
C VAL A 129 -1.53 9.03 -11.10
N PHE A 130 -2.48 9.93 -10.83
CA PHE A 130 -2.23 11.36 -10.66
C PHE A 130 -2.29 11.86 -9.21
N SER A 131 -2.61 11.02 -8.23
CA SER A 131 -2.69 11.43 -6.82
C SER A 131 -1.87 10.53 -5.88
N PRO A 132 -0.54 10.44 -6.08
CA PRO A 132 0.33 9.57 -5.28
C PRO A 132 0.29 9.88 -3.79
N SER A 133 0.23 11.16 -3.42
CA SER A 133 0.14 11.61 -2.02
C SER A 133 -1.13 11.13 -1.33
N LEU A 134 -2.27 11.17 -2.03
CA LEU A 134 -3.55 10.69 -1.52
C LEU A 134 -3.49 9.19 -1.27
N LEU A 135 -2.93 8.41 -2.21
CA LEU A 135 -2.78 6.96 -2.02
C LEU A 135 -1.82 6.60 -0.89
N CYS A 136 -0.77 7.38 -0.70
CA CYS A 136 0.12 7.22 0.46
C CYS A 136 -0.61 7.50 1.79
N LEU A 137 -1.46 8.53 1.84
CA LEU A 137 -2.30 8.78 3.02
C LEU A 137 -3.27 7.63 3.29
N LEU A 138 -3.93 7.11 2.26
CA LEU A 138 -4.83 5.97 2.40
C LEU A 138 -4.07 4.73 2.85
N LEU A 139 -2.86 4.48 2.33
CA LEU A 139 -2.02 3.38 2.77
C LEU A 139 -1.63 3.50 4.25
N LEU A 140 -1.24 4.69 4.70
CA LEU A 140 -0.94 4.96 6.11
C LEU A 140 -2.17 4.77 7.00
N ALA A 141 -3.33 5.28 6.57
CA ALA A 141 -4.60 5.10 7.29
C ALA A 141 -4.98 3.61 7.39
N CYS A 142 -4.85 2.85 6.29
CA CYS A 142 -5.07 1.41 6.28
C CYS A 142 -4.11 0.69 7.24
N THR A 143 -2.84 1.06 7.22
CA THR A 143 -1.81 0.50 8.10
C THR A 143 -2.18 0.75 9.56
N PHE A 144 -2.61 1.96 9.90
CA PHE A 144 -3.05 2.31 11.24
C PHE A 144 -4.30 1.51 11.65
N LEU A 145 -5.30 1.39 10.78
CA LEU A 145 -6.51 0.61 11.06
C LEU A 145 -6.21 -0.87 11.28
N VAL A 146 -5.35 -1.47 10.46
CA VAL A 146 -4.89 -2.86 10.63
C VAL A 146 -4.19 -3.02 11.98
N ARG A 147 -3.28 -2.10 12.33
CA ARG A 147 -2.59 -2.14 13.63
C ARG A 147 -3.56 -1.98 14.81
N LEU A 148 -4.49 -1.04 14.73
CA LEU A 148 -5.51 -0.82 15.76
C LEU A 148 -6.39 -2.05 15.94
N TYR A 149 -6.78 -2.71 14.84
CA TYR A 149 -7.51 -3.96 14.87
C TYR A 149 -6.71 -5.05 15.60
N GLN A 150 -5.43 -5.22 15.26
CA GLN A 150 -4.57 -6.22 15.88
C GLN A 150 -4.30 -5.94 17.37
N LEU A 151 -4.11 -4.68 17.75
CA LEU A 151 -3.95 -4.28 19.16
C LEU A 151 -5.20 -4.63 19.98
N ARG A 152 -6.40 -4.50 19.40
CA ARG A 152 -7.67 -4.81 20.10
C ARG A 152 -8.02 -6.30 20.12
N ARG A 153 -7.69 -7.04 19.06
CA ARG A 153 -8.14 -8.44 18.87
C ARG A 153 -7.04 -9.46 19.17
N GLY A 154 -5.80 -9.01 19.41
CA GLY A 154 -4.62 -9.87 19.45
C GLY A 154 -4.24 -10.38 18.06
N PRO A 155 -3.20 -11.23 17.93
CA PRO A 155 -2.72 -11.79 16.66
C PRO A 155 -3.71 -12.82 16.11
N ARG A 156 -4.85 -12.33 15.62
CA ARG A 156 -5.91 -13.12 15.01
C ARG A 156 -6.06 -12.71 13.55
N PRO A 157 -6.53 -13.62 12.69
CA PRO A 157 -6.85 -13.25 11.33
C PRO A 157 -7.82 -12.08 11.29
N LEU A 158 -7.61 -11.19 10.33
CA LEU A 158 -8.58 -10.16 10.01
C LEU A 158 -9.94 -10.81 9.73
N GLY A 159 -10.96 -10.41 10.48
CA GLY A 159 -12.33 -10.88 10.24
C GLY A 159 -12.82 -10.45 8.86
N GLY A 160 -13.56 -11.32 8.16
CA GLY A 160 -14.09 -11.03 6.83
C GLY A 160 -14.92 -9.74 6.75
N LEU A 161 -15.65 -9.40 7.83
CA LEU A 161 -16.36 -8.13 7.94
C LEU A 161 -15.40 -6.92 7.94
N PHE A 162 -14.27 -6.99 8.64
CA PHE A 162 -13.28 -5.91 8.63
C PHE A 162 -12.70 -5.74 7.23
N VAL A 163 -12.32 -6.84 6.58
CA VAL A 163 -11.83 -6.82 5.20
C VAL A 163 -12.86 -6.20 4.26
N LEU A 164 -14.12 -6.62 4.35
CA LEU A 164 -15.21 -6.12 3.51
C LEU A 164 -15.49 -4.63 3.76
N VAL A 165 -15.52 -4.19 5.01
CA VAL A 165 -15.72 -2.78 5.39
C VAL A 165 -14.57 -1.92 4.88
N VAL A 166 -13.32 -2.38 5.00
CA VAL A 166 -12.16 -1.64 4.49
C VAL A 166 -12.19 -1.61 2.96
N CYS A 167 -12.41 -2.75 2.31
CA CYS A 167 -12.44 -2.87 0.85
C CYS A 167 -13.58 -2.11 0.18
N ALA A 168 -14.75 -2.02 0.82
CA ALA A 168 -15.89 -1.27 0.31
C ALA A 168 -15.90 0.21 0.78
N GLY A 169 -15.41 0.47 1.98
CA GLY A 169 -15.41 1.79 2.60
C GLY A 169 -14.33 2.72 2.04
N LEU A 170 -13.12 2.23 1.75
CA LEU A 170 -12.06 3.04 1.14
C LEU A 170 -12.47 3.62 -0.23
N PRO A 171 -13.02 2.83 -1.18
CA PRO A 171 -13.54 3.36 -2.43
C PRO A 171 -14.63 4.41 -2.23
N ALA A 172 -15.57 4.16 -1.32
CA ALA A 172 -16.67 5.08 -1.04
C ALA A 172 -16.16 6.42 -0.47
N LEU A 173 -15.17 6.38 0.44
CA LEU A 173 -14.52 7.57 0.99
C LEU A 173 -13.78 8.36 -0.08
N VAL A 174 -13.05 7.69 -0.97
CA VAL A 174 -12.31 8.34 -2.06
C VAL A 174 -13.25 8.96 -3.09
N VAL A 175 -14.31 8.25 -3.49
CA VAL A 175 -15.35 8.78 -4.39
C VAL A 175 -16.09 9.95 -3.73
N GLY A 176 -16.45 9.81 -2.46
CA GLY A 176 -17.13 10.85 -1.69
C GLY A 176 -16.28 12.12 -1.57
N ALA A 177 -15.00 11.98 -1.21
CA ALA A 177 -14.07 13.10 -1.15
C ALA A 177 -13.84 13.76 -2.51
N ALA A 178 -13.71 12.96 -3.58
CA ALA A 178 -13.55 13.48 -4.94
C ALA A 178 -14.79 14.27 -5.39
N ARG A 179 -16.00 13.76 -5.12
CA ARG A 179 -17.26 14.47 -5.43
C ARG A 179 -17.45 15.73 -4.61
N TRP A 180 -17.11 15.70 -3.32
CA TRP A 180 -17.18 16.88 -2.46
C TRP A 180 -16.24 17.99 -2.94
N LEU A 181 -15.00 17.65 -3.29
CA LEU A 181 -14.04 18.61 -3.85
C LEU A 181 -14.50 19.20 -5.19
N GLN A 182 -15.19 18.41 -6.03
CA GLN A 182 -15.77 18.90 -7.28
C GLN A 182 -16.98 19.82 -7.06
N ALA A 183 -17.72 19.65 -5.97
CA ALA A 183 -18.88 20.48 -5.65
C ALA A 183 -18.50 21.77 -4.88
N ALA A 184 -17.31 21.81 -4.29
CA ALA A 184 -16.80 22.94 -3.50
C ALA A 184 -15.92 23.92 -4.29
N GLY A 185 -15.66 23.66 -5.57
CA GLY A 185 -14.95 24.54 -6.50
C GLY A 185 -15.88 25.05 -7.60
#